data_AF-A0A7K9C992-F1
#
_entry.id   AF-A0A7K9C992-F1
#
_cell.length_a   1.000
_cell.length_b   1.000
_cell.length_c   1.000
_cell.angle_alpha   90.00
_cell.angle_beta   90.00
_cell.angle_gamma   90.00
#
_symmetry.space_group_name_H-M   'P 1'
#
loop_
_entity.id
_entity.type
_entity.pdbx_description
1 polymer ?
#
loop_
_entity_poly.entity_id
_entity_poly.type
_entity_poly.pdbx_seq_one_letter_code
_entity_poly.pdbx_strand_id
1 'polypeptide(L)'
;WLVIDRKVYDLSKFSKRHPGGSRVISHYAGQDATDAFVAFHSDKALVKKYLKALLIGELAPNQPSFESNKKKALLEDFRELRCSVEKMGLLSPNFSFFFLIFLHLLVLDAASWLVVWYFGISLVPFLLGMALFTTAQIQMGWFQHDLGHCSVFRRPKWNRVMQIVVISVLKGLPASWWNHLHNQHHAKPNCFRKDPDLNMHPLLFSLGKTLSVEV
;
A
#
# COMPACT_ATOMS: atom_id res chain seq x y z
N TRP A 1 -17.23 -15.30 -5.85
CA TRP A 1 -16.71 -14.88 -7.18
C TRP A 1 -16.32 -13.42 -7.14
N LEU A 2 -15.60 -12.91 -8.14
CA LEU A 2 -15.34 -11.48 -8.35
C LEU A 2 -15.63 -11.11 -9.81
N VAL A 3 -16.01 -9.86 -10.05
CA VAL A 3 -16.06 -9.29 -11.40
C VAL A 3 -14.82 -8.42 -11.63
N ILE A 4 -14.15 -8.61 -12.76
CA ILE A 4 -13.06 -7.76 -13.24
C ILE A 4 -13.29 -7.52 -14.73
N ASP A 5 -13.47 -6.26 -15.14
CA ASP A 5 -13.73 -5.88 -16.53
C ASP A 5 -14.91 -6.67 -17.12
N ARG A 6 -16.04 -6.66 -16.40
CA ARG A 6 -17.29 -7.42 -16.69
C ARG A 6 -17.15 -8.95 -16.74
N LYS A 7 -15.96 -9.51 -16.58
CA LYS A 7 -15.71 -10.95 -16.53
C LYS A 7 -15.84 -11.47 -15.11
N VAL A 8 -16.48 -12.62 -14.96
CA VAL A 8 -16.76 -13.26 -13.67
C VAL A 8 -15.73 -14.37 -13.42
N TYR A 9 -15.07 -14.32 -12.26
CA TYR A 9 -14.02 -15.25 -11.88
C TYR A 9 -14.36 -16.02 -10.61
N ASP A 10 -14.15 -17.34 -10.62
CA ASP A 10 -14.17 -18.16 -9.41
C ASP A 10 -12.78 -18.24 -8.76
N LEU A 11 -12.68 -17.58 -7.60
CA LEU A 11 -11.44 -17.50 -6.82
C LEU A 11 -11.48 -18.39 -5.58
N SER A 12 -12.49 -19.24 -5.40
CA SER A 12 -12.69 -20.01 -4.16
C SER A 12 -11.45 -20.83 -3.78
N LYS A 13 -10.87 -21.56 -4.75
CA LYS A 13 -9.63 -22.34 -4.56
C LYS A 13 -8.37 -21.47 -4.63
N PHE A 14 -8.36 -20.48 -5.52
CA PHE A 14 -7.18 -19.63 -5.76
C PHE A 14 -6.90 -18.67 -4.60
N SER A 15 -7.93 -18.27 -3.84
CA SER A 15 -7.81 -17.30 -2.74
C SER A 15 -6.72 -17.64 -1.73
N LYS A 16 -6.55 -18.94 -1.40
CA LYS A 16 -5.52 -19.43 -0.47
C LYS A 16 -4.09 -19.38 -1.04
N ARG A 17 -3.95 -19.26 -2.35
CA ARG A 17 -2.65 -19.21 -3.07
C ARG A 17 -2.34 -17.82 -3.59
N HIS A 18 -3.25 -16.87 -3.42
CA HIS A 18 -3.07 -15.50 -3.89
C HIS A 18 -1.90 -14.84 -3.15
N PRO A 19 -0.90 -14.26 -3.86
CA PRO A 19 0.26 -13.63 -3.23
C PRO A 19 -0.09 -12.46 -2.29
N GLY A 20 -1.20 -11.75 -2.53
CA GLY A 20 -1.71 -10.71 -1.64
C GLY A 20 -2.53 -11.23 -0.45
N GLY A 21 -2.66 -12.55 -0.31
CA GLY A 21 -3.44 -13.20 0.74
C GLY A 21 -4.93 -13.36 0.41
N SER A 22 -5.59 -14.25 1.13
CA SER A 22 -7.01 -14.57 0.95
C SER A 22 -7.95 -13.48 1.47
N ARG A 23 -7.54 -12.76 2.51
CA ARG A 23 -8.36 -11.74 3.17
C ARG A 23 -8.66 -10.56 2.24
N VAL A 24 -7.68 -10.10 1.44
CA VAL A 24 -7.90 -9.04 0.43
C VAL A 24 -8.96 -9.47 -0.60
N ILE A 25 -8.91 -10.72 -1.08
CA ILE A 25 -9.93 -11.25 -2.01
C ILE A 25 -11.30 -11.28 -1.35
N SER A 26 -11.37 -11.71 -0.08
CA SER A 26 -12.63 -11.80 0.66
C SER A 26 -13.32 -10.44 0.84
N HIS A 27 -12.55 -9.35 0.90
CA HIS A 27 -13.11 -8.00 1.05
C HIS A 27 -13.97 -7.54 -0.12
N TYR A 28 -13.75 -8.10 -1.31
CA TYR A 28 -14.49 -7.79 -2.52
C TYR A 28 -15.41 -8.92 -2.97
N ALA A 29 -15.55 -10.01 -2.19
CA ALA A 29 -16.30 -11.18 -2.62
C ALA A 29 -17.73 -10.80 -3.08
N GLY A 30 -18.08 -11.19 -4.31
CA GLY A 30 -19.36 -10.87 -4.93
C GLY A 30 -19.44 -9.49 -5.61
N GLN A 31 -18.39 -8.67 -5.54
CA GLN A 31 -18.36 -7.31 -6.07
C GLN A 31 -17.64 -7.20 -7.42
N ASP A 32 -17.86 -6.06 -8.09
CA ASP A 32 -16.94 -5.55 -9.10
C ASP A 32 -15.68 -4.99 -8.45
N ALA A 33 -14.58 -5.70 -8.68
CA ALA A 33 -13.25 -5.40 -8.16
C ALA A 33 -12.31 -4.84 -9.24
N THR A 34 -12.83 -4.35 -10.38
CA THR A 34 -12.02 -3.89 -11.51
C THR A 34 -10.99 -2.84 -11.11
N ASP A 35 -11.42 -1.78 -10.42
CA ASP A 35 -10.53 -0.68 -10.05
C ASP A 35 -9.48 -1.11 -9.01
N ALA A 36 -9.90 -1.92 -8.02
CA ALA A 36 -8.98 -2.51 -7.06
C ALA A 36 -7.95 -3.43 -7.74
N PHE A 37 -8.41 -4.27 -8.66
CA PHE A 37 -7.53 -5.15 -9.43
C PHE A 37 -6.48 -4.35 -10.21
N VAL A 38 -6.89 -3.27 -10.89
CA VAL A 38 -5.99 -2.38 -11.63
C VAL A 38 -5.00 -1.65 -10.70
N ALA A 39 -5.43 -1.28 -9.49
CA ALA A 39 -4.56 -0.62 -8.52
C ALA A 39 -3.46 -1.54 -7.96
N PHE A 40 -3.80 -2.79 -7.62
CA PHE A 40 -2.86 -3.71 -6.98
C PHE A 40 -1.96 -4.50 -7.94
N HIS A 41 -2.35 -4.65 -9.22
CA HIS A 41 -1.63 -5.49 -10.18
C HIS A 41 -0.94 -4.68 -11.27
N SER A 42 0.33 -4.32 -11.02
CA SER A 42 1.17 -3.61 -11.99
C SER A 42 1.52 -4.45 -13.22
N ASP A 43 1.86 -5.74 -13.03
CA ASP A 43 2.17 -6.67 -14.13
C ASP A 43 0.89 -7.37 -14.64
N LYS A 44 0.12 -6.64 -15.45
CA LYS A 44 -1.13 -7.15 -16.06
C LYS A 44 -0.88 -8.37 -16.94
N ALA A 45 0.28 -8.48 -17.57
CA ALA A 45 0.62 -9.59 -18.45
C ALA A 45 0.82 -10.90 -17.68
N LEU A 46 1.53 -10.85 -16.56
CA LEU A 46 1.68 -11.99 -15.66
C LEU A 46 0.32 -12.43 -15.10
N VAL A 47 -0.46 -11.49 -14.57
CA VAL A 47 -1.72 -11.82 -13.88
C VAL A 47 -2.77 -12.39 -14.84
N LYS A 48 -2.80 -11.92 -16.10
CA LYS A 48 -3.70 -12.46 -17.13
C LYS A 48 -3.50 -13.96 -17.38
N LYS A 49 -2.27 -14.49 -17.18
CA LYS A 49 -1.99 -15.93 -17.30
C LYS A 49 -2.74 -16.75 -16.23
N TYR A 50 -2.85 -16.23 -15.01
CA TYR A 50 -3.61 -16.86 -13.93
C TYR A 50 -5.12 -16.72 -14.11
N LEU A 51 -5.58 -15.53 -14.53
CA LEU A 51 -7.01 -15.25 -14.69
C LEU A 51 -7.71 -16.15 -15.72
N LYS A 52 -7.01 -16.56 -16.80
CA LYS A 52 -7.62 -17.37 -17.86
C LYS A 52 -8.23 -18.67 -17.33
N ALA A 53 -7.60 -19.33 -16.35
CA ALA A 53 -8.08 -20.57 -15.78
C ALA A 53 -9.19 -20.38 -14.72
N LEU A 54 -9.45 -19.15 -14.31
CA LEU A 54 -10.39 -18.79 -13.24
C LEU A 54 -11.70 -18.21 -13.78
N LEU A 55 -11.74 -17.90 -15.08
CA LEU A 55 -12.89 -17.31 -15.77
C LEU A 55 -14.04 -18.32 -15.85
N ILE A 56 -15.21 -17.93 -15.36
CA ILE A 56 -16.43 -18.76 -15.40
C ILE A 56 -17.53 -18.16 -16.29
N GLY A 57 -17.42 -16.89 -16.69
CA GLY A 57 -18.39 -16.24 -17.56
C GLY A 57 -18.22 -14.73 -17.62
N GLU A 58 -19.24 -14.04 -18.14
CA GLU A 58 -19.29 -12.57 -18.25
C GLU A 58 -20.65 -12.07 -17.74
N LEU A 59 -20.69 -10.85 -17.22
CA LEU A 59 -21.93 -10.21 -16.80
C LEU A 59 -22.87 -10.00 -17.99
N ALA A 60 -24.17 -10.22 -17.77
CA ALA A 60 -25.20 -9.99 -18.78
C ALA A 60 -25.11 -8.54 -19.32
N PRO A 61 -25.39 -8.30 -20.63
CA PRO A 61 -25.19 -6.98 -21.24
C PRO A 61 -25.90 -5.82 -20.54
N ASN A 62 -27.08 -6.09 -19.96
CA ASN A 62 -27.90 -5.14 -19.22
C ASN A 62 -27.50 -4.98 -17.74
N GLN A 63 -26.58 -5.80 -17.23
CA GLN A 63 -26.14 -5.74 -15.85
C GLN A 63 -25.01 -4.72 -15.69
N PRO A 64 -25.12 -3.77 -14.73
CA PRO A 64 -24.05 -2.80 -14.47
C PRO A 64 -22.79 -3.48 -13.92
N SER A 65 -21.62 -2.93 -14.28
CA SER A 65 -20.29 -3.36 -13.80
C SER A 65 -19.82 -2.48 -12.63
N PHE A 66 -20.71 -2.27 -11.66
CA PHE A 66 -20.46 -1.52 -10.44
C PHE A 66 -21.57 -1.80 -9.42
N GLU A 67 -21.28 -1.62 -8.15
CA GLU A 67 -22.24 -1.80 -7.06
C GLU A 67 -23.32 -0.73 -7.09
N SER A 68 -24.58 -1.09 -6.80
CA SER A 68 -25.72 -0.16 -6.81
C SER A 68 -25.61 0.98 -5.78
N ASN A 69 -24.84 0.76 -4.70
CA ASN A 69 -24.55 1.75 -3.66
C ASN A 69 -23.46 2.77 -4.08
N LYS A 70 -22.72 2.54 -5.18
CA LYS A 70 -21.65 3.43 -5.64
C LYS A 70 -22.20 4.48 -6.60
N LYS A 71 -21.72 5.71 -6.45
CA LYS A 71 -22.00 6.80 -7.39
C LYS A 71 -21.19 6.60 -8.66
N LYS A 72 -21.86 6.24 -9.77
CA LYS A 72 -21.23 6.02 -11.08
C LYS A 72 -20.36 7.20 -11.52
N ALA A 73 -20.85 8.43 -11.39
CA ALA A 73 -20.11 9.64 -11.74
C ALA A 73 -18.74 9.73 -11.04
N LEU A 74 -18.70 9.45 -9.72
CA LEU A 74 -17.46 9.48 -8.96
C LEU A 74 -16.44 8.44 -9.46
N LEU A 75 -16.91 7.24 -9.85
CA LEU A 75 -16.02 6.21 -10.41
C LEU A 75 -15.44 6.64 -11.76
N GLU A 76 -16.25 7.28 -12.61
CA GLU A 76 -15.82 7.80 -13.91
C GLU A 76 -14.81 8.94 -13.73
N ASP A 77 -15.06 9.88 -12.81
CA ASP A 77 -14.15 10.98 -12.47
C ASP A 77 -12.77 10.46 -12.00
N PHE A 78 -12.75 9.45 -11.12
CA PHE A 78 -11.49 8.85 -10.66
C PHE A 78 -10.72 8.14 -11.78
N ARG A 79 -11.41 7.46 -12.69
CA ARG A 79 -10.78 6.79 -13.84
C ARG A 79 -10.21 7.82 -14.82
N GLU A 80 -10.92 8.92 -15.06
CA GLU A 80 -10.42 10.03 -15.87
C GLU A 80 -9.20 10.69 -15.24
N LEU A 81 -9.26 11.00 -13.94
CA LEU A 81 -8.13 11.56 -13.19
C LEU A 81 -6.90 10.65 -13.31
N ARG A 82 -7.07 9.35 -13.10
CA ARG A 82 -5.97 8.37 -13.26
C ARG A 82 -5.38 8.40 -14.66
N CYS A 83 -6.23 8.40 -15.70
CA CYS A 83 -5.79 8.46 -17.09
C CYS A 83 -4.98 9.73 -17.37
N SER A 84 -5.42 10.88 -16.83
CA SER A 84 -4.70 12.15 -16.95
C SER A 84 -3.34 12.12 -16.24
N VAL A 85 -3.29 11.61 -15.00
CA VAL A 85 -2.05 11.47 -14.23
C VAL A 85 -1.05 10.53 -14.91
N GLU A 86 -1.53 9.42 -15.49
CA GLU A 86 -0.71 8.49 -16.28
C GLU A 86 -0.17 9.15 -17.56
N LYS A 87 -1.00 9.87 -18.31
CA LYS A 87 -0.60 10.61 -19.53
C LYS A 87 0.42 11.71 -19.24
N MET A 88 0.31 12.38 -18.10
CA MET A 88 1.26 13.40 -17.67
C MET A 88 2.60 12.81 -17.21
N GLY A 89 2.74 11.48 -17.10
CA GLY A 89 3.98 10.83 -16.67
C GLY A 89 4.30 11.00 -15.18
N LEU A 90 3.34 11.46 -14.37
CA LEU A 90 3.52 11.76 -12.94
C LEU A 90 3.73 10.51 -12.09
N LEU A 91 3.45 9.31 -12.62
CA LEU A 91 3.71 8.03 -11.95
C LEU A 91 5.12 7.47 -12.23
N SER A 92 5.95 8.19 -13.00
CA SER A 92 7.32 7.76 -13.26
C SER A 92 8.25 8.11 -12.08
N PRO A 93 9.03 7.14 -11.56
CA PRO A 93 9.86 7.39 -10.39
C PRO A 93 11.07 8.25 -10.74
N ASN A 94 11.36 9.26 -9.90
CA ASN A 94 12.57 10.06 -9.98
C ASN A 94 13.65 9.49 -9.05
N PHE A 95 14.57 8.70 -9.62
CA PHE A 95 15.62 8.05 -8.85
C PHE A 95 16.51 9.03 -8.10
N SER A 96 16.90 10.15 -8.72
CA SER A 96 17.79 11.13 -8.10
C SER A 96 17.16 11.78 -6.87
N PHE A 97 15.86 12.11 -6.94
CA PHE A 97 15.12 12.64 -5.80
C PHE A 97 15.16 11.66 -4.62
N PHE A 98 14.77 10.40 -4.85
CA PHE A 98 14.74 9.39 -3.79
C PHE A 98 16.13 9.02 -3.27
N PHE A 99 17.15 9.02 -4.13
CA PHE A 99 18.54 8.81 -3.72
C PHE A 99 19.02 9.91 -2.78
N LEU A 100 18.74 11.18 -3.09
CA LEU A 100 19.09 12.31 -2.24
C LEU A 100 18.33 12.29 -0.91
N ILE A 101 17.05 11.91 -0.93
CA ILE A 101 16.29 11.67 0.31
C ILE A 101 16.97 10.58 1.14
N PHE A 102 17.28 9.43 0.56
CA PHE A 102 17.93 8.35 1.30
C PHE A 102 19.30 8.76 1.88
N LEU A 103 20.11 9.49 1.11
CA LEU A 103 21.38 10.03 1.59
C LEU A 103 21.18 11.01 2.75
N HIS A 104 20.22 11.92 2.64
CA HIS A 104 19.86 12.86 3.72
C HIS A 104 19.51 12.12 5.02
N LEU A 105 18.74 11.03 4.92
CA LEU A 105 18.36 10.23 6.08
C LEU A 105 19.58 9.56 6.74
N LEU A 106 20.50 9.01 5.95
CA LEU A 106 21.74 8.42 6.48
C LEU A 106 22.64 9.47 7.15
N VAL A 107 22.71 10.67 6.57
CA VAL A 107 23.48 11.78 7.14
C VAL A 107 22.88 12.23 8.48
N LEU A 108 21.55 12.40 8.56
CA LEU A 108 20.89 12.77 9.82
C LEU A 108 21.06 11.71 10.92
N ASP A 109 20.93 10.43 10.56
CA ASP A 109 21.08 9.32 11.50
C ASP A 109 22.53 9.27 12.03
N ALA A 110 23.53 9.33 11.14
CA ALA A 110 24.94 9.40 11.53
C ALA A 110 25.26 10.65 12.36
N ALA A 111 24.72 11.81 11.99
CA ALA A 111 24.92 13.05 12.73
C ALA A 111 24.37 12.96 14.15
N SER A 112 23.22 12.30 14.35
CA SER A 112 22.68 12.05 15.70
C SER A 112 23.67 11.30 16.59
N TRP A 113 24.20 10.19 16.09
CA TRP A 113 25.18 9.39 16.85
C TRP A 113 26.47 10.16 17.12
N LEU A 114 26.97 10.91 16.13
CA LEU A 114 28.18 11.72 16.27
C LEU A 114 28.02 12.83 17.31
N VAL A 115 26.85 13.48 17.38
CA VAL A 115 26.58 14.51 18.39
C VAL A 115 26.72 13.94 19.80
N VAL A 116 26.09 12.80 20.06
CA VAL A 116 26.15 12.15 21.39
C VAL A 116 27.55 11.60 21.68
N TRP A 117 28.22 11.03 20.68
CA TRP A 117 29.55 10.47 20.83
C TRP A 117 30.62 11.53 21.13
N TYR A 118 30.59 12.68 20.42
CA TYR A 118 31.60 13.72 20.56
C TYR A 118 31.34 14.69 21.72
N PHE A 119 30.09 15.13 21.90
CA PHE A 119 29.72 16.12 22.93
C PHE A 119 29.21 15.47 24.24
N GLY A 120 29.10 14.14 24.28
CA GLY A 120 28.65 13.38 25.44
C GLY A 120 27.11 13.40 25.63
N ILE A 121 26.67 12.85 26.75
CA ILE A 121 25.26 12.62 27.08
C ILE A 121 24.63 13.73 27.94
N SER A 122 25.21 14.93 27.95
CA SER A 122 24.59 16.07 28.63
C SER A 122 23.26 16.43 27.98
N LEU A 123 22.39 17.13 28.71
CA LEU A 123 21.00 17.33 28.30
C LEU A 123 20.86 17.90 26.87
N VAL A 124 21.69 18.88 26.51
CA VAL A 124 21.58 19.57 25.20
C VAL A 124 22.00 18.68 24.02
N PRO A 125 23.22 18.09 23.96
CA PRO A 125 23.59 17.13 22.93
C PRO A 125 22.66 15.91 22.87
N PHE A 126 22.19 15.42 24.02
CA PHE A 126 21.24 14.31 24.06
C PHE A 126 19.92 14.66 23.38
N LEU A 127 19.31 15.81 23.73
CA LEU A 127 18.06 16.26 23.10
C LEU A 127 18.24 16.55 21.61
N LEU A 128 19.37 17.14 21.20
CA LEU A 128 19.69 17.39 19.80
C LEU A 128 19.85 16.07 19.02
N GLY A 129 20.62 15.12 19.54
CA GLY A 129 20.79 13.80 18.95
C GLY A 129 19.45 13.07 18.84
N MET A 130 18.63 13.10 19.89
CA MET A 130 17.29 12.51 19.88
C MET A 130 16.38 13.14 18.82
N ALA A 131 16.40 14.47 18.67
CA ALA A 131 15.61 15.16 17.66
C ALA A 131 16.03 14.73 16.23
N LEU A 132 17.34 14.75 15.94
CA LEU A 132 17.89 14.33 14.65
C LEU A 132 17.55 12.87 14.33
N PHE A 133 17.74 11.97 15.29
CA PHE A 133 17.42 10.55 15.16
C PHE A 133 15.93 10.34 14.91
N THR A 134 15.07 10.97 15.71
CA THR A 134 13.62 10.83 15.59
C THR A 134 13.13 11.31 14.22
N THR A 135 13.61 12.46 13.76
CA THR A 135 13.31 12.95 12.41
C THR A 135 13.76 11.97 11.34
N ALA A 136 15.01 11.48 11.40
CA ALA A 136 15.53 10.51 10.45
C ALA A 136 14.69 9.23 10.43
N GLN A 137 14.33 8.69 11.61
CA GLN A 137 13.58 7.45 11.74
C GLN A 137 12.13 7.56 11.26
N ILE A 138 11.45 8.70 11.49
CA ILE A 138 10.10 8.95 10.97
C ILE A 138 10.14 9.03 9.44
N GLN A 139 11.03 9.85 8.89
CA GLN A 139 11.15 10.01 7.44
C GLN A 139 11.60 8.72 6.74
N MET A 140 12.48 7.92 7.37
CA MET A 140 12.85 6.59 6.90
C MET A 140 11.64 5.65 6.85
N GLY A 141 10.68 5.79 7.77
CA GLY A 141 9.40 5.07 7.73
C GLY A 141 8.58 5.39 6.48
N TRP A 142 8.48 6.66 6.11
CA TRP A 142 7.81 7.08 4.86
C TRP A 142 8.56 6.63 3.61
N PHE A 143 9.90 6.69 3.63
CA PHE A 143 10.71 6.16 2.53
C PHE A 143 10.49 4.64 2.34
N GLN A 144 10.42 3.87 3.42
CA GLN A 144 10.09 2.44 3.37
C GLN A 144 8.65 2.20 2.87
N HIS A 145 7.71 3.07 3.22
CA HIS A 145 6.33 3.02 2.73
C HIS A 145 6.29 3.15 1.19
N ASP A 146 7.01 4.12 0.64
CA ASP A 146 7.07 4.35 -0.81
C ASP A 146 7.77 3.21 -1.55
N LEU A 147 8.80 2.60 -0.93
CA LEU A 147 9.40 1.36 -1.41
C LEU A 147 8.38 0.21 -1.43
N GLY A 148 7.54 0.09 -0.41
CA GLY A 148 6.46 -0.91 -0.35
C GLY A 148 5.42 -0.74 -1.46
N HIS A 149 5.12 0.50 -1.83
CA HIS A 149 4.24 0.83 -2.98
C HIS A 149 4.90 0.67 -4.34
N CYS A 150 6.18 0.28 -4.38
CA CYS A 150 6.98 0.18 -5.60
C CYS A 150 7.18 1.53 -6.34
N SER A 151 7.21 2.65 -5.61
CA SER A 151 7.24 4.01 -6.18
C SER A 151 8.64 4.62 -6.31
N VAL A 152 9.69 3.96 -5.83
CA VAL A 152 11.06 4.51 -5.80
C VAL A 152 11.90 4.08 -7.00
N PHE A 153 11.80 2.81 -7.39
CA PHE A 153 12.50 2.25 -8.55
C PHE A 153 11.53 1.86 -9.66
N ARG A 154 11.97 1.97 -10.93
CA ARG A 154 11.18 1.52 -12.08
C ARG A 154 10.88 0.02 -12.06
N ARG A 155 11.79 -0.80 -11.50
CA ARG A 155 11.63 -2.26 -11.42
C ARG A 155 11.18 -2.67 -10.02
N PRO A 156 10.04 -3.35 -9.85
CA PRO A 156 9.52 -3.78 -8.53
C PRO A 156 10.51 -4.61 -7.70
N LYS A 157 11.41 -5.37 -8.35
CA LYS A 157 12.45 -6.15 -7.67
C LYS A 157 13.36 -5.26 -6.79
N TRP A 158 13.77 -4.09 -7.29
CA TRP A 158 14.67 -3.20 -6.56
C TRP A 158 13.95 -2.51 -5.40
N ASN A 159 12.69 -2.13 -5.59
CA ASN A 159 11.84 -1.65 -4.50
C ASN A 159 11.76 -2.69 -3.37
N ARG A 160 11.48 -3.96 -3.69
CA ARG A 160 11.40 -5.03 -2.70
C ARG A 160 12.69 -5.25 -1.92
N VAL A 161 13.84 -5.28 -2.62
CA VAL A 161 15.14 -5.46 -1.96
C VAL A 161 15.43 -4.28 -1.03
N MET A 162 15.27 -3.05 -1.52
CA MET A 162 15.52 -1.87 -0.71
C MET A 162 14.52 -1.71 0.43
N GLN A 163 13.26 -2.12 0.25
CA GLN A 163 12.28 -2.16 1.32
C GLN A 163 12.78 -3.04 2.46
N ILE A 164 13.23 -4.26 2.17
CA ILE A 164 13.77 -5.20 3.16
C ILE A 164 14.98 -4.60 3.88
N VAL A 165 15.91 -3.95 3.15
CA VAL A 165 17.05 -3.27 3.76
C VAL A 165 16.56 -2.20 4.74
N VAL A 166 15.66 -1.32 4.30
CA VAL A 166 15.20 -0.19 5.13
C VAL A 166 14.41 -0.68 6.34
N ILE A 167 13.34 -1.46 6.17
CA ILE A 167 12.49 -1.83 7.31
C ILE A 167 13.09 -2.94 8.17
N SER A 168 13.72 -3.95 7.56
CA SER A 168 14.18 -5.13 8.31
C SER A 168 15.57 -4.96 8.87
N VAL A 169 16.49 -4.31 8.15
CA VAL A 169 17.86 -4.09 8.65
C VAL A 169 17.94 -2.79 9.45
N LEU A 170 17.50 -1.67 8.88
CA LEU A 170 17.68 -0.37 9.55
C LEU A 170 16.66 -0.11 10.66
N LYS A 171 15.45 -0.66 10.56
CA LYS A 171 14.37 -0.44 11.55
C LYS A 171 14.01 -1.67 12.39
N GLY A 172 14.51 -2.86 12.04
CA GLY A 172 14.27 -4.10 12.80
C GLY A 172 12.84 -4.69 12.69
N LEU A 173 12.06 -4.32 11.66
CA LEU A 173 10.69 -4.81 11.46
C LEU A 173 10.56 -5.68 10.19
N PRO A 174 9.71 -6.74 10.18
CA PRO A 174 9.57 -7.58 8.99
C PRO A 174 8.85 -6.88 7.84
N ALA A 175 9.46 -6.81 6.66
CA ALA A 175 8.82 -6.26 5.46
C ALA A 175 7.53 -7.03 5.08
N SER A 176 7.50 -8.35 5.33
CA SER A 176 6.32 -9.19 5.09
C SER A 176 5.14 -8.82 5.98
N TRP A 177 5.38 -8.52 7.26
CA TRP A 177 4.35 -8.06 8.20
C TRP A 177 3.74 -6.74 7.73
N TRP A 178 4.59 -5.76 7.41
CA TRP A 178 4.12 -4.46 6.93
C TRP A 178 3.34 -4.61 5.63
N ASN A 179 3.88 -5.33 4.63
CA ASN A 179 3.18 -5.55 3.36
C ASN A 179 1.85 -6.29 3.56
N HIS A 180 1.77 -7.24 4.48
CA HIS A 180 0.54 -7.97 4.75
C HIS A 180 -0.56 -7.08 5.32
N LEU A 181 -0.26 -6.26 6.32
CA LEU A 181 -1.23 -5.35 6.94
C LEU A 181 -1.57 -4.18 6.02
N HIS A 182 -0.55 -3.54 5.45
CA HIS A 182 -0.68 -2.33 4.64
C HIS A 182 -1.47 -2.57 3.36
N ASN A 183 -1.28 -3.73 2.69
CA ASN A 183 -2.09 -4.08 1.52
C ASN A 183 -3.58 -4.30 1.88
N GLN A 184 -3.87 -4.79 3.08
CA GLN A 184 -5.26 -4.94 3.54
C GLN A 184 -5.89 -3.59 3.87
N HIS A 185 -5.14 -2.70 4.52
CA HIS A 185 -5.54 -1.31 4.74
C HIS A 185 -5.92 -0.65 3.40
N HIS A 186 -5.04 -0.69 2.40
CA HIS A 186 -5.32 -0.08 1.09
C HIS A 186 -6.42 -0.76 0.28
N ALA A 187 -6.76 -2.02 0.58
CA ALA A 187 -7.89 -2.68 -0.07
C ALA A 187 -9.23 -2.09 0.38
N LYS A 188 -9.40 -1.84 1.68
CA LYS A 188 -10.64 -1.25 2.23
C LYS A 188 -10.29 -0.26 3.37
N PRO A 189 -9.71 0.90 3.04
CA PRO A 189 -9.23 1.82 4.06
C PRO A 189 -10.40 2.39 4.86
N ASN A 190 -10.21 2.54 6.16
CA ASN A 190 -11.19 3.06 7.10
C ASN A 190 -12.54 2.31 7.09
N CYS A 191 -12.56 1.03 6.72
CA CYS A 191 -13.74 0.18 6.82
C CYS A 191 -13.59 -0.77 8.00
N PHE A 192 -14.43 -0.58 9.02
CA PHE A 192 -14.41 -1.39 10.23
C PHE A 192 -14.56 -2.89 9.90
N ARG A 193 -13.81 -3.73 10.63
CA ARG A 193 -13.64 -5.19 10.42
C ARG A 193 -12.93 -5.61 9.12
N LYS A 194 -12.71 -4.71 8.16
CA LYS A 194 -11.94 -5.00 6.94
C LYS A 194 -10.52 -4.46 7.07
N ASP A 195 -10.40 -3.18 7.41
CA ASP A 195 -9.15 -2.49 7.67
C ASP A 195 -8.50 -2.98 8.97
N PRO A 196 -7.30 -3.59 8.92
CA PRO A 196 -6.62 -4.04 10.13
C PRO A 196 -6.18 -2.89 11.05
N ASP A 197 -6.02 -1.68 10.53
CA ASP A 197 -5.55 -0.52 11.31
C ASP A 197 -6.60 -0.07 12.34
N LEU A 198 -7.86 -0.48 12.15
CA LEU A 198 -8.97 -0.23 13.06
C LEU A 198 -9.19 -1.34 14.11
N ASN A 199 -8.37 -2.40 14.12
CA ASN A 199 -8.53 -3.52 15.06
C ASN A 199 -8.22 -3.15 16.52
N MET A 200 -7.76 -1.91 16.78
CA MET A 200 -7.51 -1.40 18.14
C MET A 200 -8.75 -0.74 18.78
N HIS A 201 -9.91 -0.77 18.12
CA HIS A 201 -11.17 -0.33 18.70
C HIS A 201 -11.49 -1.10 20.01
N PRO A 202 -11.97 -0.43 21.08
CA PRO A 202 -12.32 1.01 21.18
C PRO A 202 -11.18 1.89 21.70
N LEU A 203 -9.98 1.34 21.91
CA LEU A 203 -8.95 1.98 22.72
C LEU A 203 -8.12 3.02 21.95
N LEU A 204 -7.82 2.77 20.67
CA LEU A 204 -6.96 3.63 19.86
C LEU A 204 -7.51 3.82 18.44
N PHE A 205 -7.31 5.02 17.88
CA PHE A 205 -7.57 5.45 16.49
C PHE A 205 -9.02 5.41 15.96
N SER A 206 -9.93 4.67 16.60
CA SER A 206 -11.37 4.68 16.30
C SER A 206 -12.16 5.13 17.52
N LEU A 207 -12.81 6.30 17.42
CA LEU A 207 -13.61 6.90 18.48
C LEU A 207 -15.07 7.08 18.02
N GLY A 208 -16.01 6.88 18.94
CA GLY A 208 -17.45 7.16 18.70
C GLY A 208 -18.33 5.91 18.64
N LYS A 209 -19.65 6.14 18.55
CA LYS A 209 -20.68 5.09 18.51
C LYS A 209 -20.96 4.59 17.08
N THR A 210 -20.63 5.40 16.08
CA THR A 210 -20.86 5.11 14.66
C THR A 210 -19.53 4.80 14.00
N LEU A 211 -19.43 3.61 13.40
CA LEU A 211 -18.23 3.16 12.72
C LEU A 211 -18.51 3.04 11.22
N SER A 212 -17.54 3.45 10.42
CA SER A 212 -17.58 3.30 8.96
C SER A 212 -17.60 1.81 8.62
N VAL A 213 -18.69 1.34 8.03
CA VAL A 213 -18.85 -0.02 7.51
C VAL A 213 -19.23 0.07 6.04
N GLU A 214 -18.77 -0.91 5.26
CA GLU A 214 -19.23 -1.02 3.88
C GLU A 214 -20.69 -1.50 3.88
N VAL A 215 -21.57 -0.67 3.29
CA VAL A 215 -23.01 -0.90 3.15
C VAL A 215 -23.28 -1.92 2.05
#